data_AF-A0A6B3IEC2-F1
#
_entry.id   AF-A0A6B3IEC2-F1
#
_cell.length_a   1.000
_cell.length_b   1.000
_cell.length_c   1.000
_cell.angle_alpha   90.00
_cell.angle_beta   90.00
_cell.angle_gamma   90.00
#
_symmetry.space_group_name_H-M   'P 1'
#
loop_
_entity.id
_entity.type
_entity.pdbx_description
1 polymer ?
#
loop_
_entity_poly.entity_id
_entity_poly.type
_entity_poly.pdbx_seq_one_letter_code
_entity_poly.pdbx_strand_id
1 'polypeptide(L)'
;RVLERFGNLGGTNTARAVERHYRGHDRVLIVTDEQASYTYRGDATWGVPETVPVYTWNLAGYRLGHAPSGDGNRHTFGGLSDAAFRMVPLLEAGVSADWPW
;
A
#
# COMPACT_ATOMS: atom_id res chain seq x y z
N ARG A 1 -18.00 -3.58 -19.68
CA ARG A 1 -18.34 -4.94 -19.20
C ARG A 1 -17.16 -5.67 -18.52
N VAL A 2 -16.41 -4.99 -17.65
CA VAL A 2 -15.41 -5.62 -16.75
C VAL A 2 -15.97 -5.71 -15.32
N LEU A 3 -16.71 -4.69 -14.91
CA LEU A 3 -17.31 -4.56 -13.58
C LEU A 3 -18.35 -5.66 -13.27
N GLU A 4 -19.15 -6.09 -14.26
CA GLU A 4 -20.15 -7.16 -14.10
C GLU A 4 -19.54 -8.55 -13.82
N ARG A 5 -18.23 -8.72 -14.05
CA ARG A 5 -17.53 -9.99 -13.81
C ARG A 5 -17.11 -10.17 -12.36
N PHE A 6 -17.16 -9.11 -11.57
CA PHE A 6 -16.84 -9.13 -10.14
C PHE A 6 -18.15 -9.06 -9.35
N GLY A 7 -18.76 -10.23 -9.10
CA GLY A 7 -19.79 -10.36 -8.06
C GLY A 7 -19.19 -10.08 -6.67
N ASN A 8 -19.98 -10.08 -5.59
CA ASN A 8 -19.46 -9.88 -4.24
C ASN A 8 -18.31 -10.87 -3.94
N LEU A 9 -17.07 -10.36 -3.95
CA LEU A 9 -15.83 -11.14 -3.78
C LEU A 9 -15.46 -11.36 -2.31
N GLY A 10 -16.30 -10.93 -1.37
CA GLY A 10 -15.97 -10.83 0.05
C GLY A 10 -15.25 -9.52 0.39
N GLY A 11 -14.75 -9.42 1.63
CA GLY A 11 -14.02 -8.24 2.13
C GLY A 11 -12.54 -8.19 1.69
N THR A 12 -11.89 -7.05 1.93
CA THR A 12 -10.48 -6.84 1.57
C THR A 12 -9.54 -7.48 2.60
N ASN A 13 -8.82 -8.53 2.20
CA ASN A 13 -7.76 -9.16 2.99
C ASN A 13 -6.38 -8.91 2.36
N THR A 14 -5.84 -7.72 2.62
CA THR A 14 -4.54 -7.29 2.08
C THR A 14 -3.40 -8.20 2.54
N ALA A 15 -3.40 -8.64 3.81
CA ALA A 15 -2.32 -9.46 4.36
C ALA A 15 -2.16 -10.79 3.60
N ARG A 16 -3.28 -11.47 3.32
CA ARG A 16 -3.27 -12.72 2.55
C ARG A 16 -2.85 -12.49 1.09
N ALA A 17 -3.22 -11.36 0.50
CA ALA A 17 -2.79 -11.02 -0.85
C ALA A 17 -1.26 -10.82 -0.91
N VAL A 18 -0.70 -10.04 0.02
CA VAL A 18 0.75 -9.83 0.11
C VAL A 18 1.49 -11.15 0.34
N GLU A 19 1.06 -11.95 1.31
CA GLU A 19 1.65 -13.28 1.59
C GLU A 19 1.61 -14.21 0.36
N ARG A 20 0.48 -14.22 -0.36
CA ARG A 20 0.31 -15.07 -1.53
C ARG A 20 1.15 -14.62 -2.71
N HIS A 21 1.37 -13.32 -2.90
CA HIS A 21 1.91 -12.79 -4.15
C HIS A 21 3.34 -12.24 -4.05
N TYR A 22 3.82 -11.89 -2.87
CA TYR A 22 5.21 -11.45 -2.70
C TYR A 22 6.18 -12.59 -2.99
N ARG A 23 7.07 -12.39 -3.95
CA ARG A 23 8.09 -13.37 -4.38
C ARG A 23 9.43 -12.67 -4.60
N GLY A 24 9.95 -12.01 -3.56
CA GLY A 24 11.24 -11.31 -3.63
C GLY A 24 11.22 -10.09 -4.56
N HIS A 25 10.08 -9.39 -4.63
CA HIS A 25 9.97 -8.18 -5.44
C HIS A 25 10.84 -7.07 -4.82
N ASP A 26 11.35 -6.19 -5.68
CA ASP A 26 12.12 -5.00 -5.32
C ASP A 26 11.26 -3.90 -4.71
N ARG A 27 9.95 -3.91 -4.98
CA ARG A 27 8.94 -2.99 -4.44
C ARG A 27 7.57 -3.63 -4.34
N VAL A 28 6.71 -3.08 -3.49
CA VAL A 28 5.30 -3.46 -3.39
C VAL A 28 4.42 -2.22 -3.43
N LEU A 29 3.44 -2.19 -4.33
CA LEU A 29 2.39 -1.17 -4.38
C LEU A 29 1.05 -1.81 -4.01
N ILE A 30 0.43 -1.31 -2.95
CA ILE A 30 -0.90 -1.75 -2.50
C ILE A 30 -1.89 -0.64 -2.83
N VAL A 31 -2.81 -0.90 -3.75
CA VAL A 31 -3.90 0.04 -4.10
C VAL A 31 -5.19 -0.53 -3.54
N THR A 32 -5.81 0.16 -2.59
CA THR A 32 -6.94 -0.36 -1.82
C THR A 32 -7.84 0.76 -1.33
N ASP A 33 -9.14 0.50 -1.21
CA ASP A 33 -10.09 1.40 -0.53
C ASP A 33 -10.01 1.31 1.00
N GLU A 34 -9.08 0.52 1.54
CA GLU A 34 -8.89 0.26 2.96
C GLU A 34 -10.17 -0.19 3.70
N GLN A 35 -11.09 -0.89 3.02
CA GLN A 35 -12.05 -1.76 3.72
C GLN A 35 -11.33 -2.98 4.31
N ALA A 36 -10.24 -2.74 5.04
CA ALA A 36 -9.45 -3.72 5.75
C ALA A 36 -10.34 -4.27 6.85
N SER A 37 -10.82 -5.48 6.62
CA SER A 37 -11.17 -6.35 7.73
C SER A 37 -9.92 -6.40 8.62
N TYR A 38 -10.03 -5.87 9.84
CA TYR A 38 -8.97 -5.87 10.84
C TYR A 38 -8.22 -7.19 10.79
N THR A 39 -7.02 -7.20 10.21
CA THR A 39 -6.28 -8.45 10.09
C THR A 39 -5.83 -8.82 11.49
N TYR A 40 -6.05 -10.07 11.89
CA TYR A 40 -5.65 -10.61 13.20
C TYR A 40 -4.16 -10.35 13.55
N ARG A 41 -3.32 -10.03 12.55
CA ARG A 41 -1.87 -9.76 12.67
C ARG A 41 -1.48 -8.28 12.77
N GLY A 42 -2.42 -7.32 12.67
CA GLY A 42 -2.14 -5.88 12.85
C GLY A 42 -1.36 -5.18 11.73
N ASP A 43 -0.51 -5.88 10.97
CA ASP A 43 0.28 -5.37 9.84
C ASP A 43 0.14 -6.28 8.60
N ALA A 44 -0.41 -5.74 7.51
CA ALA A 44 -0.57 -6.48 6.25
C ALA A 44 0.75 -6.66 5.48
N THR A 45 1.81 -5.97 5.89
CA THR A 45 3.13 -5.96 5.22
C THR A 45 4.18 -6.82 5.93
N TRP A 46 3.81 -7.53 7.01
CA TRP A 46 4.72 -8.34 7.82
C TRP A 46 5.56 -9.36 7.02
N GLY A 47 5.04 -9.85 5.88
CA GLY A 47 5.71 -10.81 5.01
C GLY A 47 6.70 -10.18 4.01
N VAL A 48 6.84 -8.85 4.02
CA VAL A 48 7.75 -8.09 3.16
C VAL A 48 8.94 -7.62 4.01
N PRO A 49 10.19 -7.88 3.59
CA PRO A 49 11.37 -7.39 4.30
C PRO A 49 11.32 -5.87 4.51
N GLU A 50 11.85 -5.38 5.64
CA GLU A 50 11.91 -3.94 5.93
C GLU A 50 12.75 -3.16 4.91
N THR A 51 13.70 -3.82 4.24
CA THR A 51 14.53 -3.24 3.18
C THR A 51 13.81 -3.03 1.85
N VAL A 52 12.62 -3.62 1.67
CA VAL A 52 11.82 -3.51 0.45
C VAL A 52 10.76 -2.43 0.63
N PRO A 53 10.71 -1.38 -0.20
CA PRO A 53 9.72 -0.32 -0.10
C PRO A 53 8.29 -0.83 -0.36
N VAL A 54 7.37 -0.43 0.52
CA VAL A 54 5.94 -0.68 0.38
C VAL A 54 5.20 0.65 0.39
N TYR A 55 4.39 0.85 -0.64
CA TYR A 55 3.57 2.02 -0.84
C TYR A 55 2.09 1.64 -0.84
N THR A 56 1.31 2.22 0.06
CA THR A 56 -0.13 1.99 0.17
C THR A 56 -0.88 3.23 -0.33
N TRP A 57 -1.75 3.08 -1.33
CA TRP A 57 -2.73 4.09 -1.73
C TRP A 57 -4.10 3.73 -1.17
N ASN A 58 -4.55 4.52 -0.21
CA ASN A 58 -5.89 4.47 0.37
C ASN A 58 -6.87 5.31 -0.47
N LEU A 59 -7.78 4.64 -1.18
CA LEU A 59 -8.74 5.29 -2.08
C LEU A 59 -9.92 5.97 -1.37
N ALA A 60 -10.28 5.52 -0.17
CA ALA A 60 -11.52 5.94 0.50
C ALA A 60 -11.31 6.74 1.80
N GLY A 61 -10.05 6.97 2.22
CA GLY A 61 -9.73 7.80 3.37
C GLY A 61 -10.12 7.20 4.73
N TYR A 62 -10.22 5.88 4.83
CA TYR A 62 -10.47 5.22 6.11
C TYR A 62 -9.32 5.46 7.10
N ARG A 63 -9.68 5.70 8.36
CA ARG A 63 -8.82 6.28 9.42
C ARG A 63 -7.79 5.33 10.02
N LEU A 64 -7.86 4.02 9.74
CA LEU A 64 -6.93 3.02 10.27
C LEU A 64 -6.13 2.41 9.12
N GLY A 65 -4.87 2.83 8.99
CA GLY A 65 -3.93 2.19 8.08
C GLY A 65 -3.69 0.73 8.48
N HIS A 66 -3.64 -0.16 7.50
CA HIS A 66 -3.42 -1.60 7.74
C HIS A 66 -1.94 -1.98 7.90
N ALA A 67 -1.04 -1.00 7.92
CA ALA A 67 0.39 -1.14 8.02
C ALA A 67 0.99 0.11 8.69
N PRO A 68 2.15 0.01 9.36
CA PRO A 68 2.94 1.17 9.78
C PRO A 68 3.19 2.11 8.58
N SER A 69 3.20 3.41 8.83
CA SER A 69 3.50 4.43 7.80
C SER A 69 4.24 5.59 8.44
N GLY A 70 5.18 6.19 7.72
CA GLY A 70 5.93 7.38 8.14
C GLY A 70 7.38 7.12 8.55
N ASP A 71 7.78 5.85 8.70
CA ASP A 71 9.14 5.45 9.02
C ASP A 71 9.73 4.54 7.92
N GLY A 72 10.98 4.81 7.54
CA GLY A 72 11.75 3.98 6.61
C GLY A 72 11.07 3.75 5.26
N ASN A 73 10.81 2.47 4.95
CA ASN A 73 10.33 1.96 3.67
C ASN A 73 8.82 1.66 3.63
N ARG A 74 8.02 2.34 4.47
CA ARG A 74 6.56 2.16 4.54
C ARG A 74 5.85 3.51 4.44
N HIS A 75 5.10 3.71 3.36
CA HIS A 75 4.42 4.97 3.10
C HIS A 75 2.96 4.74 2.71
N THR A 76 2.06 5.52 3.32
CA THR A 76 0.64 5.55 2.95
C THR A 76 0.28 6.90 2.36
N PHE A 77 -0.42 6.87 1.23
CA PHE A 77 -0.96 8.04 0.52
C PHE A 77 -2.48 7.99 0.48
N GLY A 78 -3.11 9.16 0.49
CA GLY A 78 -4.55 9.31 0.29
C GLY A 78 -4.90 9.64 -1.17
N GLY A 79 -5.97 9.02 -1.67
CA GLY A 79 -6.50 9.25 -3.02
C GLY A 79 -5.64 8.61 -4.14
N LEU A 80 -6.23 8.40 -5.32
CA LEU A 80 -5.51 7.89 -6.49
C LEU A 80 -5.78 8.82 -7.68
N SER A 81 -4.75 9.55 -8.07
CA SER A 81 -4.71 10.35 -9.29
C SER A 81 -3.63 9.79 -10.23
N ASP A 82 -3.65 10.19 -11.50
CA ASP A 82 -2.59 9.82 -12.46
C ASP A 82 -1.19 10.29 -12.00
N ALA A 83 -1.12 11.31 -11.14
CA ALA A 83 0.11 11.80 -10.55
C ALA A 83 0.59 10.98 -9.35
N ALA A 84 -0.25 10.15 -8.76
CA ALA A 84 0.00 9.52 -7.47
C ALA A 84 1.25 8.63 -7.47
N PHE A 85 1.48 7.87 -8.55
CA PHE A 85 2.67 7.02 -8.69
C PHE A 85 3.98 7.78 -8.90
N ARG A 86 3.94 9.09 -9.19
CA ARG A 86 5.15 9.92 -9.30
C ARG A 86 5.87 10.08 -7.97
N MET A 87 5.20 9.82 -6.85
CA MET A 87 5.81 9.85 -5.52
C MET A 87 6.81 8.70 -5.30
N VAL A 88 6.62 7.56 -5.97
CA VAL A 88 7.49 6.38 -5.82
C VAL A 88 8.95 6.70 -6.17
N PRO A 89 9.27 7.17 -7.39
CA PRO A 89 10.67 7.46 -7.73
C PRO A 89 11.27 8.58 -6.90
N LEU A 90 10.48 9.52 -6.37
CA LEU A 90 10.98 10.58 -5.48
C LEU A 90 11.44 10.03 -4.13
N LEU A 91 10.64 9.13 -3.54
CA LEU A 91 10.98 8.48 -2.27
C LEU A 91 12.13 7.49 -2.44
N GLU A 92 12.17 6.72 -3.54
CA GLU A 92 13.26 5.78 -3.82
C GLU A 92 14.57 6.47 -4.18
N ALA A 93 14.53 7.65 -4.81
CA ALA A 93 15.72 8.44 -5.10
C ALA A 93 16.37 9.02 -3.84
N GLY A 94 15.73 8.92 -2.67
CA GLY A 94 16.35 9.21 -1.39
C GLY A 94 16.91 10.62 -1.27
N VAL A 95 16.28 11.60 -1.93
CA VAL A 95 16.74 12.97 -1.76
C VAL A 95 16.15 13.46 -0.45
N SER A 96 17.01 13.52 0.57
CA SER A 96 17.01 14.58 1.56
C SER A 96 16.95 15.91 0.81
N ALA A 97 15.78 16.26 0.30
CA ALA A 97 15.59 17.55 -0.30
C ALA A 97 15.16 18.47 0.85
N ASP A 98 15.72 19.67 0.89
CA ASP A 98 15.32 20.64 1.91
C ASP A 98 13.91 21.15 1.55
N TRP A 99 13.05 21.31 2.56
CA TRP A 99 11.78 22.03 2.48
C TRP A 99 11.86 23.22 1.50
N PRO A 100 10.89 23.46 0.57
CA PRO A 100 9.45 23.23 0.72
C PRO A 100 8.82 22.46 -0.46
N TRP A 101 9.44 21.38 -0.94
CA TRP A 101 8.77 20.47 -1.88
C TRP A 101 7.74 19.60 -1.15
#